data_AF-A0A0K1S7F1-F1
#
_entry.id   AF-A0A0K1S7F1-F1
#
_cell.length_a   1.000
_cell.length_b   1.000
_cell.length_c   1.000
_cell.angle_alpha   90.00
_cell.angle_beta   90.00
_cell.angle_gamma   90.00
#
_symmetry.space_group_name_H-M   'P 1'
#
loop_
_entity.id
_entity.type
_entity.pdbx_description
1 polymer ?
#
loop_
_entity_poly.entity_id
_entity_poly.type
_entity_poly.pdbx_seq_one_letter_code
_entity_poly.pdbx_strand_id
1 'polypeptide(L)'
;MWRENYTSKDLFDEVASQIELEGGTLSVDDMVVDKLYSDPKKAELIDYFWSGKPKKTVKGINVVTLYYTDLKGVSVPVNYRIVNKQEGKTKHEYFLEMLAEVKAWGLKPSIVTGDSWYASKENLNVLKDKEFGGLFALEANRSVSVERGGKYVQVQSLDIPTDGLIVYLKQVGQVKVFRTVFKNEFRYYTMFVPNLQELSSIDWSEFKKIHDQHWGIEQYHRALKQVCNIERFQVRESQAIRTHIFCAIRGFVQLELLRFKAQIVNWYSLQRELFTEVIRSFIVNNLESNFLDLNNLARIV
;
A
#
# COMPACT_ATOMS: atom_id res chain seq x y z
N MET A 1 8.93 27.65 -7.96
CA MET A 1 8.73 26.20 -8.04
C MET A 1 9.48 25.72 -9.28
N TRP A 2 10.80 25.50 -9.17
CA TRP A 2 11.73 25.20 -10.29
C TRP A 2 12.52 23.91 -10.05
N ARG A 3 11.95 22.98 -9.28
CA ARG A 3 12.63 21.73 -8.94
C ARG A 3 12.10 20.64 -9.88
N GLU A 4 12.97 20.15 -10.74
CA GLU A 4 12.65 19.11 -11.72
C GLU A 4 12.83 17.70 -11.15
N ASN A 5 13.51 17.56 -10.00
CA ASN A 5 13.83 16.29 -9.36
C ASN A 5 13.26 16.23 -7.94
N TYR A 6 12.14 15.52 -7.78
CA TYR A 6 11.58 15.15 -6.49
C TYR A 6 12.01 13.74 -6.11
N THR A 7 12.37 13.56 -4.85
CA THR A 7 12.86 12.32 -4.28
C THR A 7 11.93 11.82 -3.18
N SER A 8 12.09 10.57 -2.77
CA SER A 8 11.34 10.01 -1.66
C SER A 8 11.69 10.67 -0.32
N LYS A 9 12.87 11.28 -0.20
CA LYS A 9 13.22 12.11 0.96
C LYS A 9 12.38 13.40 1.00
N ASP A 10 12.14 14.02 -0.15
CA ASP A 10 11.25 15.20 -0.21
C ASP A 10 9.82 14.85 0.23
N LEU A 11 9.32 13.65 -0.11
CA LEU A 11 8.03 13.16 0.39
C LEU A 11 8.07 12.98 1.91
N PHE A 12 9.11 12.33 2.44
CA PHE A 12 9.26 12.12 3.88
C PHE A 12 9.28 13.46 4.65
N ASP A 13 10.05 14.44 4.16
CA ASP A 13 10.17 15.75 4.81
C ASP A 13 8.83 16.50 4.82
N GLU A 14 7.99 16.33 3.79
CA GLU A 14 6.63 16.88 3.77
C GLU A 14 5.72 16.26 4.83
N VAL A 15 5.79 14.94 5.03
CA VAL A 15 4.87 14.23 5.93
C VAL A 15 5.37 14.15 7.38
N ALA A 16 6.68 14.23 7.62
CA ALA A 16 7.28 13.97 8.93
C ALA A 16 6.75 14.89 10.05
N SER A 17 6.40 16.14 9.72
CA SER A 17 5.83 17.08 10.71
C SER A 17 4.34 16.83 11.02
N GLN A 18 3.69 15.93 10.29
CA GLN A 18 2.25 15.65 10.41
C GLN A 18 1.94 14.32 11.10
N ILE A 19 2.97 13.53 11.43
CA ILE A 19 2.85 12.18 11.99
C ILE A 19 3.73 11.98 13.22
N GLU A 20 3.36 11.05 14.10
CA GLU A 20 4.26 10.58 15.16
C GLU A 20 5.27 9.58 14.62
N LEU A 21 6.56 9.90 14.72
CA LEU A 21 7.63 9.11 14.11
C LEU A 21 7.99 7.83 14.87
N GLU A 22 7.47 7.64 16.08
CA GLU A 22 7.78 6.50 16.94
C GLU A 22 6.55 5.65 17.20
N GLY A 23 6.72 4.33 17.18
CA GLY A 23 5.73 3.38 17.70
C GLY A 23 4.76 2.80 16.68
N GLY A 24 4.55 3.46 15.53
CA GLY A 24 3.52 3.07 14.56
C GLY A 24 3.82 1.81 13.74
N THR A 25 2.96 1.55 12.77
CA THR A 25 2.99 0.38 11.89
C THR A 25 3.43 0.78 10.48
N LEU A 26 4.54 0.20 10.01
CA LEU A 26 5.09 0.42 8.67
C LEU A 26 4.72 -0.74 7.73
N SER A 27 3.87 -0.47 6.75
CA SER A 27 3.42 -1.46 5.77
C SER A 27 4.21 -1.36 4.47
N VAL A 28 4.64 -2.49 3.92
CA VAL A 28 5.21 -2.60 2.57
C VAL A 28 4.24 -3.33 1.64
N ASP A 29 4.04 -2.76 0.46
CA ASP A 29 3.32 -3.38 -0.66
C ASP A 29 3.78 -2.71 -1.96
N ASP A 30 3.47 -3.32 -3.10
CA ASP A 30 3.71 -2.73 -4.41
C ASP A 30 2.47 -2.70 -5.29
N MET A 31 2.46 -1.75 -6.21
CA MET A 31 1.45 -1.67 -7.25
C MET A 31 2.08 -1.54 -8.63
N VAL A 32 1.36 -1.99 -9.65
CA VAL A 32 1.71 -1.73 -11.05
C VAL A 32 0.83 -0.60 -11.57
N VAL A 33 1.45 0.47 -12.05
CA VAL A 33 0.81 1.55 -12.80
C VAL A 33 0.67 1.08 -14.25
N ASP A 34 -0.55 0.79 -14.69
CA ASP A 34 -0.79 0.16 -15.99
C ASP A 34 -0.41 1.09 -17.17
N LYS A 35 0.38 0.57 -18.11
CA LYS A 35 0.81 1.25 -19.35
C LYS A 35 0.66 0.33 -20.57
N LEU A 36 -0.52 -0.24 -20.73
CA LEU A 36 -0.85 -1.29 -21.72
C LEU A 36 -0.47 -0.93 -23.17
N TYR A 37 -0.57 0.33 -23.55
CA TYR A 37 -0.29 0.80 -24.91
C TYR A 37 1.11 1.38 -25.09
N SER A 38 1.96 1.38 -24.06
CA SER A 38 3.32 1.90 -24.15
C SER A 38 4.28 0.90 -24.79
N ASP A 39 5.36 1.41 -25.37
CA ASP A 39 6.48 0.63 -25.90
C ASP A 39 7.63 0.64 -24.88
N PRO A 40 7.92 -0.49 -24.21
CA PRO A 40 9.01 -0.58 -23.22
C PRO A 40 10.39 -0.18 -23.77
N LYS A 41 10.61 -0.33 -25.08
CA LYS A 41 11.89 0.08 -25.71
C LYS A 41 12.08 1.59 -25.74
N LYS A 42 11.02 2.36 -25.51
CA LYS A 42 10.99 3.83 -25.60
C LYS A 42 10.82 4.52 -24.25
N ALA A 43 10.76 3.77 -23.16
CA ALA A 43 10.60 4.31 -21.81
C ALA A 43 11.26 3.36 -20.80
N GLU A 44 12.38 3.80 -20.24
CA GLU A 44 13.26 3.03 -19.34
C GLU A 44 12.52 2.37 -18.17
N LEU A 45 11.55 3.08 -17.58
CA LEU A 45 10.83 2.65 -16.37
C LEU A 45 9.61 1.76 -16.67
N ILE A 46 9.24 1.60 -17.95
CA ILE A 46 8.09 0.78 -18.35
C ILE A 46 8.59 -0.61 -18.71
N ASP A 47 8.10 -1.61 -18.00
CA ASP A 47 8.45 -3.01 -18.23
C ASP A 47 7.24 -3.92 -17.95
N TYR A 48 7.46 -5.22 -18.10
CA TYR A 48 6.51 -6.28 -17.81
C TYR A 48 6.55 -6.67 -16.34
N PHE A 49 5.41 -6.52 -15.68
CA PHE A 49 5.20 -6.87 -14.28
C PHE A 49 3.91 -7.67 -14.12
N TRP A 50 3.88 -8.60 -13.16
CA TRP A 50 2.65 -9.30 -12.81
C TRP A 50 1.64 -8.34 -12.19
N SER A 51 0.39 -8.35 -12.66
CA SER A 51 -0.69 -7.55 -12.08
C SER A 51 -1.80 -8.47 -11.58
N GLY A 52 -2.17 -8.30 -10.31
CA GLY A 52 -3.20 -9.11 -9.66
C GLY A 52 -4.61 -8.91 -10.23
N LYS A 53 -4.89 -7.72 -10.80
CA LYS A 53 -6.21 -7.40 -11.37
C LYS A 53 -6.53 -8.25 -12.62
N PRO A 54 -5.66 -8.32 -13.65
CA PRO A 54 -5.88 -9.19 -14.79
C PRO A 54 -5.26 -10.60 -14.63
N LYS A 55 -4.63 -10.92 -13.48
CA LYS A 55 -3.89 -12.18 -13.21
C LYS A 55 -2.95 -12.56 -14.36
N LYS A 56 -2.25 -11.57 -14.90
CA LYS A 56 -1.29 -11.74 -16.00
C LYS A 56 -0.21 -10.69 -15.94
N THR A 57 0.88 -10.95 -16.64
CA THR A 57 1.92 -9.98 -16.87
C THR A 57 1.39 -8.85 -17.77
N VAL A 58 1.53 -7.61 -17.30
CA VAL A 58 1.13 -6.39 -18.02
C VAL A 58 2.32 -5.45 -18.15
N LYS A 59 2.28 -4.61 -19.18
CA LYS A 59 3.21 -3.49 -19.32
C LYS A 59 2.82 -2.40 -18.35
N GLY A 60 3.76 -1.92 -17.55
CA GLY A 60 3.50 -0.91 -16.54
C GLY A 60 4.77 -0.47 -15.84
N ILE A 61 4.59 0.30 -14.78
CA ILE A 61 5.66 0.75 -13.89
C ILE A 61 5.35 0.18 -12.51
N ASN A 62 6.27 -0.58 -11.93
CA ASN A 62 6.08 -1.10 -10.59
C ASN A 62 6.59 -0.09 -9.55
N VAL A 63 5.76 0.18 -8.55
CA VAL A 63 6.03 1.14 -7.47
C VAL A 63 5.90 0.41 -6.14
N VAL A 64 7.01 0.26 -5.43
CA VAL A 64 7.06 -0.24 -4.05
C VAL A 64 6.83 0.94 -3.11
N THR A 65 5.94 0.80 -2.13
CA THR A 65 5.62 1.84 -1.16
C THR A 65 5.87 1.35 0.26
N LEU A 66 6.44 2.24 1.09
CA LEU A 66 6.35 2.15 2.54
C LEU A 66 5.27 3.10 3.03
N TYR A 67 4.23 2.55 3.65
CA TYR A 67 3.05 3.26 4.13
C TYR A 67 2.96 3.14 5.65
N TYR A 68 3.03 4.26 6.35
CA TYR A 68 3.14 4.28 7.80
C TYR A 68 1.85 4.78 8.43
N THR A 69 1.35 4.03 9.42
CA THR A 69 0.24 4.44 10.28
C THR A 69 0.77 4.73 11.67
N ASP A 70 0.64 5.97 12.13
CA ASP A 70 1.10 6.39 13.45
C ASP A 70 0.12 5.97 14.58
N LEU A 71 0.49 6.25 15.83
CA LEU A 71 -0.33 5.90 17.00
C LEU A 71 -1.64 6.70 17.11
N LYS A 72 -1.73 7.85 16.44
CA LYS A 72 -2.93 8.70 16.34
C LYS A 72 -3.87 8.26 15.22
N GLY A 73 -3.44 7.32 14.36
CA GLY A 73 -4.21 6.82 13.23
C GLY A 73 -4.05 7.65 11.95
N VAL A 74 -3.03 8.51 11.86
CA VAL A 74 -2.65 9.15 10.60
C VAL A 74 -1.87 8.14 9.76
N SER A 75 -2.31 7.88 8.53
CA SER A 75 -1.72 6.89 7.65
C SER A 75 -1.20 7.51 6.36
N VAL A 76 0.11 7.57 6.14
CA VAL A 76 0.71 8.25 4.97
C VAL A 76 1.85 7.46 4.33
N PRO A 77 2.09 7.61 3.01
CA PRO A 77 3.30 7.08 2.39
C PRO A 77 4.52 7.86 2.88
N VAL A 78 5.52 7.15 3.40
CA VAL A 78 6.75 7.73 3.96
C VAL A 78 7.98 7.50 3.07
N ASN A 79 7.91 6.51 2.17
CA ASN A 79 8.93 6.26 1.16
C ASN A 79 8.29 5.51 -0.03
N TYR A 80 8.82 5.70 -1.23
CA TYR A 80 8.44 4.92 -2.41
C TYR A 80 9.66 4.67 -3.31
N ARG A 81 9.62 3.60 -4.11
CA ARG A 81 10.62 3.27 -5.13
C ARG A 81 9.93 2.85 -6.41
N ILE A 82 10.43 3.39 -7.52
CA ILE A 82 10.05 2.92 -8.85
C ILE A 82 11.05 1.84 -9.24
N VAL A 83 10.59 0.63 -9.47
CA VAL A 83 11.44 -0.50 -9.83
C VAL A 83 12.01 -0.28 -11.22
N ASN A 84 13.33 -0.20 -11.31
CA ASN A 84 14.06 -0.18 -12.55
C ASN A 84 14.78 -1.52 -12.74
N LYS A 85 14.44 -2.28 -13.80
CA LYS A 85 15.10 -3.57 -14.06
C LYS A 85 16.58 -3.44 -14.42
N GLN A 86 17.00 -2.27 -14.93
CA GLN A 86 18.41 -2.03 -15.25
C GLN A 86 19.31 -1.96 -14.00
N GLU A 87 18.74 -1.65 -12.83
CA GLU A 87 19.48 -1.64 -11.56
C GLU A 87 19.80 -3.07 -11.07
N GLY A 88 19.17 -4.10 -11.65
CA GLY A 88 19.37 -5.50 -11.23
C GLY A 88 18.85 -5.83 -9.83
N LYS A 89 18.18 -4.87 -9.16
CA LYS A 89 17.64 -5.02 -7.80
C LYS A 89 16.28 -5.70 -7.80
N THR A 90 16.10 -6.58 -6.83
CA THR A 90 14.82 -7.20 -6.47
C THR A 90 13.98 -6.25 -5.61
N LYS A 91 12.65 -6.49 -5.56
CA LYS A 91 11.75 -5.77 -4.64
C LYS A 91 12.15 -5.94 -3.16
N HIS A 92 12.77 -7.06 -2.80
CA HIS A 92 13.28 -7.31 -1.45
C HIS A 92 14.44 -6.35 -1.11
N GLU A 93 15.38 -6.16 -2.04
CA GLU A 93 16.48 -5.22 -1.86
C GLU A 93 15.97 -3.78 -1.75
N TYR A 94 15.06 -3.37 -2.64
CA TYR A 94 14.42 -2.05 -2.52
C TYR A 94 13.74 -1.88 -1.15
N PHE A 95 12.98 -2.86 -0.68
CA PHE A 95 12.32 -2.81 0.63
C PHE A 95 13.33 -2.62 1.78
N LEU A 96 14.41 -3.40 1.81
CA LEU A 96 15.41 -3.30 2.88
C LEU A 96 16.19 -1.99 2.84
N GLU A 97 16.50 -1.46 1.65
CA GLU A 97 17.10 -0.13 1.46
C GLU A 97 16.15 0.97 1.96
N MET A 98 14.89 0.95 1.51
CA MET A 98 13.88 1.91 1.93
C MET A 98 13.65 1.89 3.44
N LEU A 99 13.65 0.70 4.06
CA LEU A 99 13.53 0.52 5.51
C LEU A 99 14.74 1.14 6.24
N ALA A 100 15.95 0.93 5.74
CA ALA A 100 17.15 1.53 6.32
C ALA A 100 17.14 3.06 6.22
N GLU A 101 16.68 3.60 5.10
CA GLU A 101 16.56 5.03 4.88
C GLU A 101 15.56 5.70 5.82
N VAL A 102 14.33 5.20 5.93
CA VAL A 102 13.32 5.82 6.81
C VAL A 102 13.76 5.79 8.27
N LYS A 103 14.48 4.74 8.70
CA LYS A 103 15.12 4.70 10.02
C LYS A 103 16.18 5.80 10.16
N ALA A 104 17.05 5.95 9.17
CA ALA A 104 18.08 7.00 9.17
C ALA A 104 17.47 8.41 9.15
N TRP A 105 16.27 8.57 8.59
CA TRP A 105 15.52 9.83 8.61
C TRP A 105 14.75 10.08 9.91
N GLY A 106 14.79 9.14 10.87
CA GLY A 106 14.23 9.29 12.21
C GLY A 106 12.94 8.49 12.47
N LEU A 107 12.42 7.74 11.49
CA LEU A 107 11.24 6.90 11.69
C LEU A 107 11.59 5.64 12.50
N LYS A 108 10.86 5.40 13.58
CA LYS A 108 11.03 4.25 14.47
C LYS A 108 9.70 3.48 14.59
N PRO A 109 9.29 2.75 13.55
CA PRO A 109 8.08 1.93 13.63
C PRO A 109 8.29 0.79 14.63
N SER A 110 7.26 0.42 15.37
CA SER A 110 7.31 -0.78 16.23
C SER A 110 7.09 -2.05 15.42
N ILE A 111 6.23 -1.97 14.40
CA ILE A 111 5.76 -3.13 13.64
C ILE A 111 5.96 -2.89 12.15
N VAL A 112 6.44 -3.91 11.44
CA VAL A 112 6.53 -3.91 9.97
C VAL A 112 5.59 -4.97 9.38
N THR A 113 4.77 -4.59 8.41
CA THR A 113 3.77 -5.49 7.80
C THR A 113 3.96 -5.63 6.30
N GLY A 114 3.56 -6.78 5.75
CA GLY A 114 3.68 -7.05 4.31
C GLY A 114 2.90 -8.27 3.85
N ASP A 115 2.73 -8.40 2.54
CA ASP A 115 2.13 -9.59 1.94
C ASP A 115 3.09 -10.81 1.98
N SER A 116 2.66 -11.92 1.39
CA SER A 116 3.44 -13.15 1.35
C SER A 116 4.67 -13.05 0.46
N TRP A 117 4.70 -12.11 -0.49
CA TRP A 117 5.86 -11.83 -1.31
C TRP A 117 7.00 -11.29 -0.43
N TYR A 118 6.73 -10.39 0.52
CA TYR A 118 7.76 -9.86 1.42
C TYR A 118 8.14 -10.80 2.58
N ALA A 119 7.41 -11.91 2.78
CA ALA A 119 7.63 -12.92 3.84
C ALA A 119 8.80 -13.91 3.56
N SER A 120 9.82 -13.47 2.82
CA SER A 120 11.06 -14.23 2.63
C SER A 120 11.80 -14.44 3.95
N LYS A 121 12.55 -15.54 4.07
CA LYS A 121 13.33 -15.83 5.28
C LYS A 121 14.30 -14.70 5.57
N GLU A 122 14.95 -14.19 4.53
CA GLU A 122 15.97 -13.15 4.58
C GLU A 122 15.37 -11.86 5.16
N ASN A 123 14.22 -11.41 4.64
CA ASN A 123 13.52 -10.24 5.17
C ASN A 123 13.11 -10.42 6.63
N LEU A 124 12.50 -11.56 6.97
CA LEU A 124 12.01 -11.83 8.33
C LEU A 124 13.16 -11.85 9.34
N ASN A 125 14.29 -12.45 8.99
CA ASN A 125 15.46 -12.46 9.86
C ASN A 125 16.05 -11.06 10.03
N VAL A 126 16.16 -10.27 8.96
CA VAL A 126 16.63 -8.86 9.07
C VAL A 126 15.72 -8.03 9.98
N LEU A 127 14.40 -8.25 9.93
CA LEU A 127 13.46 -7.55 10.80
C LEU A 127 13.62 -7.95 12.27
N LYS A 128 13.78 -9.26 12.54
CA LYS A 128 14.02 -9.77 13.90
C LYS A 128 15.36 -9.29 14.46
N ASP A 129 16.41 -9.30 13.65
CA ASP A 129 17.75 -8.81 14.04
C ASP A 129 17.75 -7.31 14.35
N LYS A 130 16.89 -6.54 13.69
CA LYS A 130 16.67 -5.11 13.93
C LYS A 130 15.64 -4.83 15.02
N GLU A 131 15.21 -5.85 15.76
CA GLU A 131 14.25 -5.78 16.85
C GLU A 131 12.92 -5.12 16.45
N PHE A 132 12.43 -5.42 15.25
CA PHE A 132 11.07 -5.07 14.85
C PHE A 132 10.08 -6.17 15.21
N GLY A 133 8.87 -5.76 15.60
CA GLY A 133 7.70 -6.61 15.44
C GLY A 133 7.34 -6.73 13.96
N GLY A 134 6.67 -7.82 13.58
CA GLY A 134 6.19 -7.92 12.21
C GLY A 134 4.98 -8.80 12.03
N LEU A 135 4.18 -8.48 11.01
CA LEU A 135 3.01 -9.23 10.59
C LEU A 135 3.02 -9.42 9.08
N PHE A 136 3.18 -10.67 8.63
CA PHE A 136 3.30 -11.00 7.23
C PHE A 136 2.33 -12.09 6.83
N ALA A 137 1.73 -11.98 5.64
CA ALA A 137 1.00 -13.11 5.08
C ALA A 137 1.95 -14.28 4.80
N LEU A 138 1.45 -15.51 4.90
CA LEU A 138 2.18 -16.73 4.62
C LEU A 138 1.48 -17.54 3.53
N GLU A 139 2.28 -18.07 2.61
CA GLU A 139 1.82 -19.09 1.67
C GLU A 139 1.42 -20.37 2.42
N ALA A 140 0.35 -21.01 1.96
CA ALA A 140 -0.25 -22.19 2.59
C ALA A 140 0.74 -23.38 2.72
N ASN A 141 1.72 -23.45 1.82
CA ASN A 141 2.75 -24.49 1.79
C ASN A 141 3.99 -24.18 2.67
N ARG A 142 3.99 -23.07 3.43
CA ARG A 142 5.15 -22.69 4.25
C ARG A 142 5.42 -23.72 5.35
N SER A 143 6.69 -24.09 5.52
CA SER A 143 7.10 -25.12 6.49
C SER A 143 7.23 -24.59 7.91
N VAL A 144 6.49 -25.20 8.84
CA VAL A 144 6.43 -24.85 10.28
C VAL A 144 6.50 -26.11 11.14
N SER A 145 6.89 -25.99 12.40
CA SER A 145 6.81 -27.08 13.40
C SER A 145 6.18 -26.57 14.69
N VAL A 146 5.32 -27.37 15.33
CA VAL A 146 4.73 -27.02 16.64
C VAL A 146 5.73 -27.15 17.79
N GLU A 147 6.78 -27.96 17.60
CA GLU A 147 7.81 -28.23 18.61
C GLU A 147 9.19 -27.78 18.11
N ARG A 148 10.05 -27.34 19.04
CA ARG A 148 11.40 -26.93 18.68
C ARG A 148 12.21 -28.14 18.22
N GLY A 149 12.68 -28.12 16.97
CA GLY A 149 13.41 -29.26 16.39
C GLY A 149 12.52 -30.44 16.02
N GLY A 150 11.19 -30.28 16.08
CA GLY A 150 10.24 -31.31 15.69
C GLY A 150 10.10 -31.47 14.17
N LYS A 151 9.11 -32.27 13.77
CA LYS A 151 8.78 -32.48 12.35
C LYS A 151 8.22 -31.18 11.75
N TYR A 152 8.74 -30.80 10.58
CA TYR A 152 8.17 -29.71 9.80
C TYR A 152 7.02 -30.20 8.94
N VAL A 153 5.90 -29.48 9.00
CA VAL A 153 4.70 -29.67 8.20
C VAL A 153 4.33 -28.36 7.50
N GLN A 154 3.39 -28.40 6.57
CA GLN A 154 2.89 -27.19 5.93
C GLN A 154 1.91 -26.47 6.86
N VAL A 155 1.91 -25.14 6.87
CA VAL A 155 1.00 -24.35 7.72
C VAL A 155 -0.46 -24.69 7.46
N GLN A 156 -0.83 -25.02 6.23
CA GLN A 156 -2.20 -25.42 5.87
C GLN A 156 -2.70 -26.71 6.51
N SER A 157 -1.79 -27.59 6.95
CA SER A 157 -2.14 -28.83 7.64
C SER A 157 -2.36 -28.67 9.14
N LEU A 158 -2.06 -27.49 9.69
CA LEU A 158 -2.26 -27.21 11.11
C LEU A 158 -3.70 -26.77 11.37
N ASP A 159 -4.25 -27.23 12.49
CA ASP A 159 -5.43 -26.59 13.06
C ASP A 159 -4.98 -25.39 13.92
N ILE A 160 -5.38 -24.19 13.49
CA ILE A 160 -4.95 -22.93 14.09
C ILE A 160 -6.15 -22.34 14.85
N PRO A 161 -6.09 -22.22 16.19
CA PRO A 161 -7.11 -21.57 17.00
C PRO A 161 -7.28 -20.09 16.63
N THR A 162 -8.41 -19.50 17.04
CA THR A 162 -8.72 -18.07 16.80
C THR A 162 -7.62 -17.16 17.33
N ASP A 163 -7.15 -17.39 18.56
CA ASP A 163 -6.07 -16.60 19.17
C ASP A 163 -4.68 -17.00 18.70
N GLY A 164 -4.57 -17.72 17.59
CA GLY A 164 -3.34 -18.11 16.94
C GLY A 164 -2.62 -19.29 17.60
N LEU A 165 -1.60 -19.78 16.90
CA LEU A 165 -0.78 -20.93 17.32
C LEU A 165 0.70 -20.56 17.28
N ILE A 166 1.41 -20.77 18.39
CA ILE A 166 2.87 -20.58 18.43
C ILE A 166 3.52 -21.77 17.73
N VAL A 167 4.39 -21.47 16.77
CA VAL A 167 5.10 -22.45 15.96
C VAL A 167 6.53 -21.98 15.69
N TYR A 168 7.36 -22.89 15.18
CA TYR A 168 8.70 -22.63 14.69
C TYR A 168 8.67 -22.59 13.16
N LEU A 169 8.79 -21.39 12.59
CA LEU A 169 8.92 -21.18 11.16
C LEU A 169 10.32 -21.59 10.71
N LYS A 170 10.40 -22.45 9.69
CA LYS A 170 11.67 -23.03 9.23
C LYS A 170 12.70 -21.94 8.92
N GLN A 171 13.86 -22.02 9.58
CA GLN A 171 15.00 -21.08 9.44
C GLN A 171 14.73 -19.61 9.81
N VAL A 172 13.60 -19.33 10.48
CA VAL A 172 13.25 -18.00 11.04
C VAL A 172 13.06 -18.07 12.56
N GLY A 173 12.62 -19.22 13.08
CA GLY A 173 12.47 -19.46 14.52
C GLY A 173 11.03 -19.29 15.00
N GLN A 174 10.86 -19.02 16.29
CA GLN A 174 9.54 -18.95 16.92
C GLN A 174 8.73 -17.75 16.42
N VAL A 175 7.47 -18.00 16.10
CA VAL A 175 6.47 -17.04 15.62
C VAL A 175 5.08 -17.48 16.09
N LYS A 176 4.10 -16.58 16.02
CA LYS A 176 2.68 -16.91 16.22
C LYS A 176 1.95 -16.83 14.89
N VAL A 177 1.20 -17.87 14.54
CA VAL A 177 0.47 -17.95 13.28
C VAL A 177 -1.01 -17.75 13.53
N PHE A 178 -1.63 -16.91 12.70
CA PHE A 178 -3.07 -16.66 12.66
C PHE A 178 -3.65 -17.16 11.34
N ARG A 179 -4.93 -17.49 11.37
CA ARG A 179 -5.69 -17.95 10.19
C ARG A 179 -6.94 -17.10 10.05
N THR A 180 -7.13 -16.52 8.86
CA THR A 180 -8.38 -15.84 8.48
C THR A 180 -9.07 -16.60 7.34
N VAL A 181 -10.36 -16.34 7.13
CA VAL A 181 -11.14 -16.90 6.02
C VAL A 181 -11.51 -15.77 5.08
N PHE A 182 -11.19 -15.93 3.79
CA PHE A 182 -11.59 -15.00 2.75
C PHE A 182 -12.11 -15.77 1.54
N LYS A 183 -13.35 -15.51 1.13
CA LYS A 183 -14.01 -16.21 -0.01
C LYS A 183 -13.91 -17.75 0.08
N ASN A 184 -14.14 -18.30 1.26
CA ASN A 184 -14.05 -19.74 1.57
C ASN A 184 -12.64 -20.34 1.45
N GLU A 185 -11.59 -19.52 1.35
CA GLU A 185 -10.20 -19.95 1.39
C GLU A 185 -9.53 -19.49 2.68
N PHE A 186 -8.66 -20.33 3.23
CA PHE A 186 -7.84 -19.96 4.38
C PHE A 186 -6.67 -19.07 3.95
N ARG A 187 -6.46 -17.98 4.70
CA ARG A 187 -5.26 -17.15 4.61
C ARG A 187 -4.49 -17.24 5.91
N TYR A 188 -3.18 -17.41 5.81
CA TYR A 188 -2.30 -17.58 6.94
C TYR A 188 -1.45 -16.32 7.12
N TYR A 189 -1.19 -15.96 8.37
CA TYR A 189 -0.35 -14.82 8.72
C TYR A 189 0.60 -15.24 9.82
N THR A 190 1.83 -14.77 9.75
CA THR A 190 2.81 -14.91 10.84
C THR A 190 3.00 -13.58 11.52
N MET A 191 3.09 -13.63 12.84
CA MET A 191 3.46 -12.51 13.67
C MET A 191 4.64 -12.87 14.57
N PHE A 192 5.54 -11.92 14.73
CA PHE A 192 6.67 -12.01 15.65
C PHE A 192 6.89 -10.67 16.32
N VAL A 193 7.48 -10.71 17.50
CA VAL A 193 7.85 -9.53 18.30
C VAL A 193 9.28 -9.70 18.81
N PRO A 194 9.99 -8.61 19.13
CA PRO A 194 11.36 -8.68 19.61
C PRO A 194 11.46 -9.47 20.93
N ASN A 195 10.50 -9.23 21.82
CA ASN A 195 10.40 -9.91 23.11
C ASN A 195 9.52 -11.16 22.99
N LEU A 196 10.12 -12.36 22.95
CA LEU A 196 9.40 -13.62 22.77
C LEU A 196 8.37 -13.92 23.88
N GLN A 197 8.55 -13.34 25.07
CA GLN A 197 7.61 -13.47 26.19
C GLN A 197 6.27 -12.80 25.86
N GLU A 198 6.28 -11.73 25.06
CA GLU A 198 5.07 -11.02 24.63
C GLU A 198 4.30 -11.77 23.55
N LEU A 199 4.96 -12.67 22.80
CA LEU A 199 4.35 -13.41 21.70
C LEU A 199 3.12 -14.22 22.14
N SER A 200 3.12 -14.75 23.37
CA SER A 200 1.99 -15.50 23.94
C SER A 200 0.77 -14.62 24.22
N SER A 201 1.00 -13.36 24.62
CA SER A 201 -0.03 -12.38 24.96
C SER A 201 -0.76 -11.79 23.76
N ILE A 202 -0.22 -11.94 22.55
CA ILE A 202 -0.86 -11.41 21.36
C ILE A 202 -2.09 -12.24 21.01
N ASP A 203 -3.28 -11.68 21.18
CA ASP A 203 -4.55 -12.33 20.86
C ASP A 203 -5.06 -11.98 19.45
N TRP A 204 -6.27 -12.45 19.13
CA TRP A 204 -6.92 -12.10 17.87
C TRP A 204 -7.18 -10.60 17.70
N SER A 205 -7.45 -9.88 18.79
CA SER A 205 -7.79 -8.44 18.75
C SER A 205 -6.58 -7.63 18.28
N GLU A 206 -5.41 -7.87 18.86
CA GLU A 206 -4.18 -7.18 18.47
C GLU A 206 -3.73 -7.59 17.06
N PHE A 207 -3.83 -8.88 16.70
CA PHE A 207 -3.62 -9.34 15.32
C PHE A 207 -4.51 -8.57 14.33
N LYS A 208 -5.81 -8.51 14.62
CA LYS A 208 -6.80 -7.87 13.73
C LYS A 208 -6.52 -6.37 13.59
N LYS A 209 -6.18 -5.68 14.67
CA LYS A 209 -5.82 -4.25 14.64
C LYS A 209 -4.65 -3.97 13.69
N ILE A 210 -3.57 -4.75 13.79
CA ILE A 210 -2.38 -4.59 12.92
C ILE A 210 -2.71 -4.99 11.47
N HIS A 211 -3.52 -6.04 11.30
CA HIS A 211 -3.99 -6.48 9.99
C HIS A 211 -4.84 -5.40 9.28
N ASP A 212 -5.77 -4.77 10.00
CA ASP A 212 -6.61 -3.68 9.49
C ASP A 212 -5.78 -2.43 9.14
N GLN A 213 -4.70 -2.15 9.89
CA GLN A 213 -3.74 -1.10 9.55
C GLN A 213 -2.98 -1.41 8.25
N HIS A 214 -2.53 -2.66 8.08
CA HIS A 214 -1.87 -3.09 6.84
C HIS A 214 -2.79 -2.92 5.63
N TRP A 215 -4.08 -3.26 5.75
CA TRP A 215 -5.07 -3.06 4.69
C TRP A 215 -5.17 -1.61 4.20
N GLY A 216 -4.75 -0.64 5.00
CA GLY A 216 -4.64 0.77 4.61
C GLY A 216 -3.80 0.99 3.35
N ILE A 217 -2.72 0.23 3.14
CA ILE A 217 -1.86 0.38 1.95
C ILE A 217 -2.59 -0.03 0.66
N GLU A 218 -3.44 -1.05 0.71
CA GLU A 218 -4.25 -1.46 -0.44
C GLU A 218 -5.29 -0.37 -0.80
N GLN A 219 -5.87 0.26 0.22
CA GLN A 219 -6.79 1.38 0.02
C GLN A 219 -6.09 2.59 -0.58
N TYR A 220 -4.87 2.89 -0.10
CA TYR A 220 -4.00 3.91 -0.67
C TYR A 220 -3.70 3.64 -2.16
N HIS A 221 -3.27 2.42 -2.52
CA HIS A 221 -3.03 2.05 -3.92
C HIS A 221 -4.28 2.22 -4.79
N ARG A 222 -5.46 1.87 -4.26
CA ARG A 222 -6.73 2.09 -4.96
C ARG A 222 -7.02 3.59 -5.16
N ALA A 223 -6.82 4.40 -4.13
CA ALA A 223 -7.04 5.85 -4.18
C ALA A 223 -6.09 6.53 -5.16
N LEU A 224 -4.83 6.12 -5.23
CA LEU A 224 -3.87 6.65 -6.21
C LEU A 224 -4.35 6.45 -7.65
N LYS A 225 -4.86 5.25 -7.95
CA LYS A 225 -5.37 4.91 -9.28
C LYS A 225 -6.67 5.63 -9.62
N GLN A 226 -7.63 5.64 -8.69
CA GLN A 226 -8.99 6.10 -8.96
C GLN A 226 -9.17 7.61 -8.77
N VAL A 227 -8.47 8.20 -7.80
CA VAL A 227 -8.65 9.59 -7.38
C VAL A 227 -7.47 10.45 -7.82
N CYS A 228 -6.23 10.00 -7.55
CA CYS A 228 -5.03 10.81 -7.80
C CYS A 228 -4.46 10.65 -9.22
N ASN A 229 -5.13 9.87 -10.08
CA ASN A 229 -4.82 9.73 -11.50
C ASN A 229 -3.36 9.31 -11.78
N ILE A 230 -2.75 8.48 -10.92
CA ILE A 230 -1.35 8.06 -11.10
C ILE A 230 -1.10 7.35 -12.43
N GLU A 231 -2.13 6.70 -13.01
CA GLU A 231 -2.06 6.02 -14.30
C GLU A 231 -2.30 6.95 -15.50
N ARG A 232 -2.87 8.14 -15.31
CA ARG A 232 -3.32 9.03 -16.40
C ARG A 232 -2.22 10.00 -16.84
N PHE A 233 -1.19 9.45 -17.48
CA PHE A 233 -0.16 10.23 -18.17
C PHE A 233 0.36 9.50 -19.41
N GLN A 234 0.89 10.26 -20.37
CA GLN A 234 1.45 9.76 -21.64
C GLN A 234 2.94 10.06 -21.82
N VAL A 235 3.57 10.74 -20.85
CA VAL A 235 5.02 11.02 -20.87
C VAL A 235 5.84 9.72 -20.83
N ARG A 236 7.03 9.77 -21.46
CA ARG A 236 7.94 8.61 -21.61
C ARG A 236 9.31 8.82 -20.98
N GLU A 237 9.69 10.08 -20.79
CA GLU A 237 10.94 10.45 -20.15
C GLU A 237 10.92 10.05 -18.67
N SER A 238 11.97 9.37 -18.21
CA SER A 238 12.09 8.85 -16.85
C SER A 238 11.82 9.94 -15.80
N GLN A 239 12.31 11.16 -16.02
CA GLN A 239 12.12 12.26 -15.07
C GLN A 239 10.68 12.77 -15.01
N ALA A 240 10.01 12.88 -16.16
CA ALA A 240 8.61 13.26 -16.23
C ALA A 240 7.71 12.20 -15.57
N ILE A 241 8.03 10.91 -15.77
CA ILE A 241 7.33 9.79 -15.10
C ILE A 241 7.49 9.87 -13.58
N ARG A 242 8.72 10.04 -13.09
CA ARG A 242 9.03 10.17 -11.65
C ARG A 242 8.28 11.33 -11.03
N THR A 243 8.26 12.47 -11.72
CA THR A 243 7.55 13.68 -11.28
C THR A 243 6.03 13.46 -11.21
N HIS A 244 5.43 12.83 -12.23
CA HIS A 244 4.00 12.51 -12.20
C HIS A 244 3.62 11.60 -11.03
N ILE A 245 4.41 10.55 -10.80
CA ILE A 245 4.21 9.62 -9.68
C ILE A 245 4.31 10.37 -8.35
N PHE A 246 5.35 11.20 -8.16
CA PHE A 246 5.50 12.02 -6.97
C PHE A 246 4.28 12.94 -6.73
N CYS A 247 3.82 13.65 -7.77
CA CYS A 247 2.66 14.53 -7.68
C CYS A 247 1.38 13.77 -7.31
N ALA A 248 1.17 12.57 -7.85
CA ALA A 248 0.01 11.75 -7.51
C ALA A 248 0.06 11.27 -6.04
N ILE A 249 1.23 10.85 -5.56
CA ILE A 249 1.46 10.47 -4.15
C ILE A 249 1.19 11.66 -3.22
N ARG A 250 1.74 12.83 -3.57
CA ARG A 250 1.52 14.07 -2.83
C ARG A 250 0.04 14.47 -2.81
N GLY A 251 -0.66 14.33 -3.94
CA GLY A 251 -2.10 14.54 -4.02
C GLY A 251 -2.87 13.66 -3.02
N PHE A 252 -2.48 12.39 -2.89
CA PHE A 252 -3.05 11.51 -1.87
C PHE A 252 -2.76 12.00 -0.44
N VAL A 253 -1.50 12.36 -0.14
CA VAL A 253 -1.12 12.87 1.19
C VAL A 253 -2.03 14.02 1.60
N GLN A 254 -2.26 14.97 0.71
CA GLN A 254 -3.13 16.11 1.00
C GLN A 254 -4.59 15.66 1.26
N LEU A 255 -5.14 14.76 0.44
CA LEU A 255 -6.48 14.19 0.68
C LEU A 255 -6.59 13.48 2.02
N GLU A 256 -5.55 12.75 2.41
CA GLU A 256 -5.53 12.02 3.66
C GLU A 256 -5.45 12.95 4.87
N LEU A 257 -4.63 14.00 4.80
CA LEU A 257 -4.58 15.02 5.86
C LEU A 257 -5.90 15.76 6.00
N LEU A 258 -6.59 16.06 4.89
CA LEU A 258 -7.94 16.65 4.91
C LEU A 258 -8.95 15.69 5.57
N ARG A 259 -8.91 14.39 5.23
CA ARG A 259 -9.76 13.36 5.83
C ARG A 259 -9.51 13.25 7.34
N PHE A 260 -8.25 13.19 7.74
CA PHE A 260 -7.86 13.07 9.14
C PHE A 260 -8.28 14.29 9.96
N LYS A 261 -8.19 15.50 9.39
CA LYS A 261 -8.68 16.75 9.98
C LYS A 261 -10.20 16.91 9.92
N ALA A 262 -10.93 15.87 9.50
CA ALA A 262 -12.38 15.86 9.32
C ALA A 262 -12.91 16.96 8.38
N GLN A 263 -12.08 17.44 7.44
CA GLN A 263 -12.47 18.45 6.45
C GLN A 263 -13.18 17.83 5.24
N ILE A 264 -12.89 16.55 4.96
CA ILE A 264 -13.63 15.74 3.97
C ILE A 264 -14.02 14.41 4.62
N VAL A 265 -15.14 13.84 4.17
CA VAL A 265 -15.65 12.57 4.70
C VAL A 265 -14.81 11.38 4.22
N ASN A 266 -14.40 11.38 2.96
CA ASN A 266 -13.52 10.36 2.37
C ASN A 266 -12.80 10.93 1.13
N TRP A 267 -11.77 10.24 0.65
CA TRP A 267 -10.97 10.71 -0.49
C TRP A 267 -11.76 10.91 -1.79
N TYR A 268 -12.87 10.19 -1.96
CA TYR A 268 -13.70 10.23 -3.17
C TYR A 268 -14.71 11.38 -3.16
N SER A 269 -15.05 11.93 -1.99
CA SER A 269 -16.04 13.00 -1.88
C SER A 269 -15.59 14.22 -2.66
N LEU A 270 -14.32 14.62 -2.52
CA LEU A 270 -13.77 15.76 -3.25
C LEU A 270 -13.88 15.58 -4.78
N GLN A 271 -13.51 14.41 -5.32
CA GLN A 271 -13.62 14.15 -6.76
C GLN A 271 -15.06 14.21 -7.27
N ARG A 272 -16.01 13.68 -6.48
CA ARG A 272 -17.44 13.69 -6.84
C ARG A 272 -18.02 15.09 -6.74
N GLU A 273 -17.75 15.78 -5.64
CA GLU A 273 -18.34 17.07 -5.29
C GLU A 273 -17.80 18.21 -6.17
N LEU A 274 -16.50 18.17 -6.52
CA LEU A 274 -15.84 19.18 -7.36
C LEU A 274 -16.61 19.48 -8.66
N PHE A 275 -17.15 18.44 -9.30
CA PHE A 275 -17.91 18.60 -10.53
C PHE A 275 -19.42 18.54 -10.32
N THR A 276 -19.90 18.16 -9.14
CA THR A 276 -21.35 18.01 -8.90
C THR A 276 -22.07 19.33 -9.08
N GLU A 277 -21.53 20.42 -8.53
CA GLU A 277 -22.15 21.74 -8.68
C GLU A 277 -22.11 22.22 -10.13
N VAL A 278 -20.96 22.10 -10.80
CA VAL A 278 -20.78 22.49 -12.21
C VAL A 278 -21.72 21.69 -13.13
N ILE A 279 -21.79 20.36 -12.96
CA ILE A 279 -22.67 19.48 -13.74
C ILE A 279 -24.13 19.79 -13.43
N ARG A 280 -24.50 20.00 -12.17
CA ARG A 280 -25.86 20.38 -11.76
C ARG A 280 -26.27 21.69 -12.44
N SER A 281 -25.45 22.72 -12.34
CA SER A 281 -25.72 24.01 -12.98
C SER A 281 -25.81 23.89 -14.49
N PHE A 282 -24.94 23.09 -15.13
CA PHE A 282 -25.03 22.81 -16.55
C PHE A 282 -26.37 22.14 -16.92
N ILE A 283 -26.80 21.11 -16.18
CA ILE A 283 -28.08 20.42 -16.43
C ILE A 283 -29.26 21.37 -16.25
N VAL A 284 -29.29 22.13 -15.15
CA VAL A 284 -30.39 23.09 -14.87
C VAL A 284 -30.48 24.14 -15.98
N ASN A 285 -29.36 24.77 -16.35
CA ASN A 285 -29.33 25.79 -17.39
C ASN A 285 -29.82 25.25 -18.76
N ASN A 286 -29.46 24.00 -19.10
CA ASN A 286 -29.88 23.38 -20.36
C ASN A 286 -31.32 22.85 -20.34
N LEU A 287 -31.89 22.56 -19.16
CA LEU A 287 -33.31 22.24 -19.03
C LEU A 287 -34.15 23.52 -19.16
N GLU A 288 -33.75 24.61 -18.51
CA GLU A 288 -34.45 25.90 -18.62
C GLU A 288 -34.46 26.45 -20.06
N SER A 289 -33.34 26.34 -20.78
CA SER A 289 -33.27 26.75 -22.18
C SER A 289 -34.16 25.91 -23.11
N ASN A 290 -34.30 24.61 -22.84
CA ASN A 290 -35.16 23.71 -23.63
C ASN A 290 -36.66 23.86 -23.29
N PHE A 291 -37.01 24.24 -22.06
CA PHE A 291 -38.40 24.57 -21.68
C PHE A 291 -38.84 25.93 -22.24
N LEU A 292 -37.93 26.89 -22.40
CA LEU A 292 -38.20 28.15 -23.10
C LEU A 292 -38.46 27.95 -24.60
N ASP A 293 -37.86 26.94 -25.22
CA ASP A 293 -38.05 26.64 -26.66
C ASP A 293 -39.38 25.93 -26.96
N LEU A 294 -39.94 25.17 -26.01
CA LEU A 294 -41.27 24.56 -26.14
C LEU A 294 -42.42 25.59 -26.12
N ASN A 295 -42.23 26.75 -25.49
CA ASN A 295 -43.20 27.85 -25.52
C ASN A 295 -43.21 28.62 -26.86
N ASN A 296 -42.23 28.41 -27.74
CA ASN A 296 -42.20 29.00 -29.09
C ASN A 296 -42.92 28.15 -30.15
N LEU A 297 -43.32 26.91 -29.83
CA LEU A 297 -44.07 26.05 -30.75
C LEU A 297 -45.57 26.38 -30.84
N ALA A 298 -46.08 27.33 -30.06
CA ALA A 298 -47.46 27.82 -30.16
C ALA A 298 -47.66 28.94 -31.21
N ARG A 299 -46.65 29.25 -32.04
CA ARG A 299 -46.72 30.27 -33.12
C ARG A 299 -46.68 29.72 -34.54
N ILE A 300 -46.88 28.43 -34.72
CA ILE A 300 -47.09 27.82 -36.05
C ILE A 300 -48.41 27.04 -36.00
N VAL A 301 -49.52 27.79 -36.04
CA VAL A 301 -50.83 27.36 -36.53
C VAL A 301 -51.28 28.41 -37.53
#